data_AF-B0BQ39-F1
#
_entry.id   AF-B0BQ39-F1
#
_cell.length_a   1.000
_cell.length_b   1.000
_cell.length_c   1.000
_cell.angle_alpha   90.00
_cell.angle_beta   90.00
_cell.angle_gamma   90.00
#
_symmetry.space_group_name_H-M   'P 1'
#
loop_
_entity.id
_entity.type
_entity.pdbx_description
1 polymer ?
#
loop_
_entity_poly.entity_id
_entity_poly.type
_entity_poly.pdbx_seq_one_letter_code
_entity_poly.pdbx_strand_id
1 'polypeptide(L)'
;MLNSAVSGKVPTDLVLSLLGLGMPALAQFMLPLSLFVALLLTLGRFYAESEITVMRACGIGKSLLTKVAFFLSIFTTALAVYNVFWLTPWAINKQSEMLAEAKSNPRFSALSAGQFMTAGGYVLFIENINNEQNKLNDIYVFQPDQQKKNRPSVVVAESGQLQGLPNGDQILTLENSTRYEGTANVADFRISHFDSYQAYLGYQDVDSNEKLVQRADFNKLMADQSNEAKAELQWRFALILAVPLMALLAVPMSSVNPRQGRFAKVIPAVLLYLIYFLLQSSLKSSGASGKLDATLLMPLVSIAFFILAMVMNFWDTKWMSAIRYSFSRNKAVA
;
A
#
# COMPACT_ATOMS: atom_id res chain seq x y z
N MET A 1 8.43 1.87 -9.00
CA MET A 1 9.60 0.98 -9.10
C MET A 1 10.50 1.40 -10.26
N LEU A 2 10.06 1.32 -11.52
CA LEU A 2 10.89 1.77 -12.66
C LEU A 2 11.31 3.24 -12.56
N ASN A 3 10.39 4.15 -12.22
CA ASN A 3 10.74 5.57 -12.02
C ASN A 3 11.77 5.76 -10.89
N SER A 4 11.70 4.94 -9.83
CA SER A 4 12.64 4.98 -8.70
C SER A 4 14.02 4.44 -9.06
N ALA A 5 14.11 3.47 -9.98
CA ALA A 5 15.37 2.98 -10.53
C ALA A 5 16.00 3.98 -11.50
N VAL A 6 15.18 4.66 -12.31
CA VAL A 6 15.63 5.75 -13.21
C VAL A 6 16.11 6.96 -12.41
N SER A 7 15.49 7.27 -11.26
CA SER A 7 15.98 8.27 -10.31
C SER A 7 17.18 7.79 -9.47
N GLY A 8 17.79 6.66 -9.82
CA GLY A 8 18.96 6.09 -9.16
C GLY A 8 18.73 5.45 -7.78
N LYS A 9 17.57 5.64 -7.15
CA LYS A 9 17.32 5.15 -5.76
C LYS A 9 17.41 3.63 -5.58
N VAL A 10 17.42 2.83 -6.66
CA VAL A 10 17.52 1.37 -6.62
C VAL A 10 18.35 0.85 -7.82
N PRO A 11 19.39 0.03 -7.60
CA PRO A 11 20.14 -0.64 -8.66
C PRO A 11 19.24 -1.43 -9.63
N THR A 12 19.54 -1.39 -10.93
CA THR A 12 18.76 -2.08 -11.99
C THR A 12 18.63 -3.58 -11.76
N ASP A 13 19.69 -4.21 -11.23
CA ASP A 13 19.73 -5.65 -10.93
C ASP A 13 18.78 -6.04 -9.79
N LEU A 14 18.43 -5.08 -8.92
CA LEU A 14 17.50 -5.28 -7.80
C LEU A 14 16.04 -5.05 -8.19
N VAL A 15 15.76 -4.43 -9.35
CA VAL A 15 14.39 -4.07 -9.75
C VAL A 15 13.50 -5.30 -9.89
N LEU A 16 14.00 -6.37 -10.54
CA LEU A 16 13.23 -7.60 -10.74
C LEU A 16 12.93 -8.28 -9.39
N SER A 17 13.93 -8.38 -8.52
CA SER A 17 13.79 -8.94 -7.18
C SER A 17 12.82 -8.14 -6.31
N LEU A 18 12.90 -6.80 -6.31
CA LEU A 18 11.95 -5.95 -5.59
C LEU A 18 10.53 -6.06 -6.13
N LEU A 19 10.36 -6.20 -7.45
CA LEU A 19 9.05 -6.36 -8.07
C LEU A 19 8.44 -7.72 -7.70
N GLY A 20 9.24 -8.78 -7.68
CA GLY A 20 8.84 -10.10 -7.18
C GLY A 20 8.44 -10.07 -5.70
N LEU A 21 9.22 -9.39 -4.86
CA LEU A 21 8.93 -9.20 -3.43
C LEU A 21 7.67 -8.35 -3.19
N GLY A 22 7.22 -7.55 -4.16
CA GLY A 22 5.95 -6.82 -4.11
C GLY A 22 4.72 -7.67 -4.45
N MET A 23 4.88 -8.85 -5.08
CA MET A 23 3.77 -9.70 -5.50
C MET A 23 2.88 -10.18 -4.34
N PRO A 24 3.42 -10.60 -3.17
CA PRO A 24 2.60 -10.99 -2.03
C PRO A 24 1.65 -9.88 -1.57
N ALA A 25 2.11 -8.62 -1.55
CA ALA A 25 1.28 -7.48 -1.17
C ALA A 25 0.14 -7.23 -2.17
N LEU A 26 0.39 -7.41 -3.48
CA LEU A 26 -0.67 -7.33 -4.50
C LEU A 26 -1.65 -8.51 -4.39
N ALA A 27 -1.15 -9.70 -4.06
CA ALA A 27 -1.95 -10.91 -3.91
C ALA A 27 -3.03 -10.77 -2.82
N GLN A 28 -2.78 -9.99 -1.77
CA GLN A 28 -3.76 -9.72 -0.71
C GLN A 28 -5.08 -9.15 -1.24
N PHE A 29 -5.03 -8.29 -2.26
CA PHE A 29 -6.21 -7.72 -2.91
C PHE A 29 -6.69 -8.57 -4.08
N MET A 30 -5.77 -9.22 -4.80
CA MET A 30 -6.13 -10.01 -5.98
C MET A 30 -6.81 -11.33 -5.64
N LEU A 31 -6.50 -11.95 -4.48
CA LEU A 31 -7.13 -13.21 -4.06
C LEU A 31 -8.66 -13.05 -3.85
N PRO A 32 -9.16 -12.10 -3.02
CA PRO A 32 -10.59 -11.85 -2.90
C PRO A 32 -11.23 -11.43 -4.24
N LEU A 33 -10.58 -10.54 -5.00
CA LEU A 33 -11.10 -10.03 -6.27
C LEU A 33 -11.26 -11.14 -7.32
N SER A 34 -10.25 -12.00 -7.46
CA SER A 34 -10.26 -13.08 -8.44
C SER A 34 -11.39 -14.08 -8.18
N LEU A 35 -11.58 -14.50 -6.94
CA LEU A 35 -12.71 -15.37 -6.55
C LEU A 35 -14.05 -14.67 -6.77
N PHE A 36 -14.15 -13.40 -6.40
CA PHE A 36 -15.38 -12.61 -6.57
C PHE A 36 -15.81 -12.50 -8.03
N VAL A 37 -14.88 -12.10 -8.91
CA VAL A 37 -15.13 -11.98 -10.35
C VAL A 37 -15.39 -13.36 -10.97
N ALA A 38 -14.63 -14.39 -10.59
CA ALA A 38 -14.85 -15.75 -11.07
C ALA A 38 -16.26 -16.25 -10.75
N LEU A 39 -16.73 -16.07 -9.51
CA LEU A 39 -18.10 -16.43 -9.11
C LEU A 39 -19.15 -15.62 -9.87
N LEU A 40 -18.96 -14.32 -10.06
CA LEU A 40 -19.90 -13.48 -10.80
C LEU A 40 -20.02 -13.91 -12.27
N LEU A 41 -18.90 -14.18 -12.94
CA LEU A 41 -18.90 -14.56 -14.36
C LEU A 41 -19.43 -15.97 -14.57
N THR A 42 -19.04 -16.93 -13.72
CA THR A 42 -19.49 -18.33 -13.84
C THR A 42 -20.98 -18.47 -13.52
N LEU A 43 -21.44 -17.91 -12.38
CA LEU A 43 -22.85 -17.93 -12.04
C LEU A 43 -23.67 -17.09 -13.01
N GLY A 44 -23.15 -15.92 -13.44
CA GLY A 44 -23.79 -15.08 -14.44
C GLY A 44 -23.98 -15.78 -15.78
N ARG A 45 -23.01 -16.63 -16.18
CA ARG A 45 -23.13 -17.51 -17.34
C ARG A 45 -24.23 -18.55 -17.16
N PHE A 46 -24.26 -19.26 -16.02
CA PHE A 46 -25.33 -20.23 -15.73
C PHE A 46 -26.73 -19.59 -15.64
N TYR A 47 -26.82 -18.31 -15.28
CA TYR A 47 -28.08 -17.55 -15.37
C TYR A 47 -28.45 -17.22 -16.82
N ALA A 48 -27.49 -16.79 -17.64
CA ALA A 48 -27.71 -16.43 -19.04
C ALA A 48 -28.08 -17.66 -19.91
N GLU A 49 -27.42 -18.79 -19.68
CA GLU A 49 -27.70 -20.08 -20.34
C GLU A 49 -28.93 -20.80 -19.72
N SER A 50 -29.64 -20.14 -18.78
CA SER A 50 -30.85 -20.65 -18.12
C SER A 50 -30.68 -21.94 -17.31
N GLU A 51 -29.45 -22.40 -17.05
CA GLU A 51 -29.19 -23.59 -16.23
C GLU A 51 -29.70 -23.42 -14.80
N ILE A 52 -29.45 -22.26 -14.18
CA ILE A 52 -29.95 -21.98 -12.82
C ILE A 52 -31.48 -21.92 -12.80
N THR A 53 -32.11 -21.45 -13.88
CA THR A 53 -33.58 -21.42 -14.01
C THR A 53 -34.14 -22.84 -14.03
N VAL A 54 -33.51 -23.75 -14.78
CA VAL A 54 -33.89 -25.18 -14.82
C VAL A 54 -33.66 -25.85 -13.46
N MET A 55 -32.51 -25.60 -12.81
CA MET A 55 -32.22 -26.11 -11.46
C MET A 55 -33.31 -25.70 -10.47
N ARG A 56 -33.77 -24.44 -10.52
CA ARG A 56 -34.86 -23.94 -9.67
C ARG A 56 -36.19 -24.60 -9.98
N ALA A 57 -36.48 -24.92 -11.24
CA ALA A 57 -37.68 -25.67 -11.62
C ALA A 57 -37.67 -27.10 -11.08
N CYS A 58 -36.49 -27.73 -10.98
CA CYS A 58 -36.29 -29.04 -10.35
C CYS A 58 -36.25 -29.00 -8.81
N GLY A 59 -36.51 -27.85 -8.18
CA GLY A 59 -36.54 -27.71 -6.72
C GLY A 59 -35.18 -27.43 -6.07
N ILE A 60 -34.12 -27.22 -6.84
CA ILE A 60 -32.80 -26.85 -6.31
C ILE A 60 -32.80 -25.37 -5.91
N GLY A 61 -32.69 -25.11 -4.61
CA GLY A 61 -32.68 -23.75 -4.07
C GLY A 61 -31.34 -23.03 -4.21
N LYS A 62 -31.37 -21.71 -4.06
CA LYS A 62 -30.18 -20.81 -4.02
C LYS A 62 -29.17 -21.20 -2.92
N SER A 63 -29.62 -21.91 -1.88
CA SER A 63 -28.75 -22.42 -0.81
C SER A 63 -27.62 -23.31 -1.32
N LEU A 64 -27.84 -24.10 -2.37
CA LEU A 64 -26.77 -24.90 -2.96
C LEU A 64 -25.67 -24.02 -3.54
N LEU A 65 -26.03 -22.98 -4.31
CA LEU A 65 -25.07 -22.04 -4.89
C LEU A 65 -24.28 -21.32 -3.80
N THR A 66 -24.94 -20.87 -2.73
CA THR A 66 -24.26 -20.24 -1.58
C THR A 66 -23.31 -21.20 -0.87
N LYS A 67 -23.70 -22.47 -0.67
CA LYS A 67 -22.82 -23.49 -0.07
C LYS A 67 -21.59 -23.77 -0.92
N VAL A 68 -21.75 -23.89 -2.25
CA VAL A 68 -20.64 -24.10 -3.18
C VAL A 68 -19.70 -22.89 -3.20
N ALA A 69 -20.25 -21.67 -3.27
CA ALA A 69 -19.45 -20.46 -3.21
C ALA A 69 -18.67 -20.33 -1.89
N PHE A 70 -19.33 -20.65 -0.77
CA PHE A 70 -18.70 -20.65 0.55
C PHE A 70 -17.60 -21.71 0.66
N PHE A 71 -17.83 -22.92 0.15
CA PHE A 71 -16.81 -23.97 0.12
C PHE A 71 -15.58 -23.56 -0.69
N LEU A 72 -15.77 -22.95 -1.87
CA LEU A 72 -14.67 -22.38 -2.66
C LEU A 72 -13.93 -21.28 -1.90
N SER A 73 -14.68 -20.44 -1.18
CA SER A 73 -14.10 -19.36 -0.39
C SER A 73 -13.21 -19.87 0.73
N ILE A 74 -13.50 -21.02 1.35
CA ILE A 74 -12.65 -21.62 2.40
C ILE A 74 -11.26 -21.91 1.84
N PHE A 75 -11.18 -22.49 0.63
CA PHE A 75 -9.90 -22.79 -0.01
C PHE A 75 -9.08 -21.52 -0.31
N THR A 76 -9.73 -20.50 -0.89
CA THR A 76 -9.06 -19.21 -1.14
C THR A 76 -8.72 -18.47 0.15
N THR A 77 -9.51 -18.63 1.21
CA THR A 77 -9.23 -18.05 2.53
C THR A 77 -7.99 -18.69 3.14
N ALA A 78 -7.81 -20.02 3.02
CA ALA A 78 -6.60 -20.69 3.48
C ALA A 78 -5.33 -20.14 2.79
N LEU A 79 -5.41 -19.91 1.47
CA LEU A 79 -4.34 -19.25 0.70
C LEU A 79 -4.09 -17.80 1.16
N ALA A 80 -5.16 -17.04 1.43
CA ALA A 80 -5.06 -15.67 1.92
C ALA A 80 -4.43 -15.61 3.32
N VAL A 81 -4.82 -16.50 4.23
CA VAL A 81 -4.23 -16.65 5.57
C VAL A 81 -2.73 -16.93 5.45
N TYR A 82 -2.35 -17.88 4.60
CA TYR A 82 -0.95 -18.20 4.36
C TYR A 82 -0.16 -16.98 3.82
N ASN A 83 -0.74 -16.27 2.85
CA ASN A 83 -0.14 -15.09 2.25
C ASN A 83 0.02 -13.92 3.25
N VAL A 84 -0.98 -13.67 4.08
CA VAL A 84 -1.00 -12.53 5.01
C VAL A 84 -0.07 -12.74 6.21
N PHE A 85 -0.01 -13.95 6.77
CA PHE A 85 0.78 -14.19 7.98
C PHE A 85 2.23 -14.61 7.72
N TRP A 86 2.52 -15.31 6.62
CA TRP A 86 3.88 -15.76 6.32
C TRP A 86 4.50 -15.04 5.14
N LEU A 87 3.82 -15.04 3.98
CA LEU A 87 4.45 -14.58 2.75
C LEU A 87 4.68 -13.07 2.74
N THR A 88 3.72 -12.29 3.24
CA THR A 88 3.80 -10.82 3.22
C THR A 88 4.87 -10.29 4.17
N PRO A 89 4.90 -10.65 5.47
CA PRO A 89 5.94 -10.14 6.37
C PRO A 89 7.34 -10.57 5.91
N TRP A 90 7.48 -11.80 5.41
CA TRP A 90 8.74 -12.27 4.83
C TRP A 90 9.19 -11.43 3.63
N ALA A 91 8.28 -11.14 2.68
CA ALA A 91 8.59 -10.33 1.52
C ALA A 91 8.99 -8.89 1.89
N ILE A 92 8.24 -8.26 2.79
CA ILE A 92 8.52 -6.89 3.23
C ILE A 92 9.84 -6.84 4.00
N ASN A 93 10.14 -7.84 4.85
CA ASN A 93 11.41 -7.94 5.56
C ASN A 93 12.57 -8.08 4.57
N LYS A 94 12.49 -9.00 3.61
CA LYS A 94 13.55 -9.19 2.61
C LYS A 94 13.72 -7.96 1.72
N GLN A 95 12.63 -7.30 1.35
CA GLN A 95 12.68 -6.04 0.60
C GLN A 95 13.40 -4.95 1.40
N SER A 96 13.14 -4.86 2.71
CA SER A 96 13.78 -3.87 3.58
C SER A 96 15.27 -4.13 3.77
N GLU A 97 15.67 -5.40 3.93
CA GLU A 97 17.07 -5.81 4.03
C GLU A 97 17.83 -5.49 2.73
N MET A 98 17.25 -5.82 1.57
CA MET A 98 17.84 -5.50 0.27
C MET A 98 17.98 -3.99 0.05
N LEU A 99 16.99 -3.20 0.49
CA LEU A 99 17.04 -1.75 0.40
C LEU A 99 18.05 -1.15 1.39
N ALA A 100 18.18 -1.71 2.59
CA ALA A 100 19.18 -1.28 3.58
C ALA A 100 20.59 -1.55 3.06
N GLU A 101 20.83 -2.74 2.50
CA GLU A 101 22.12 -3.12 1.90
C GLU A 101 22.46 -2.27 0.67
N ALA A 102 21.48 -2.00 -0.20
CA ALA A 102 21.69 -1.11 -1.35
C ALA A 102 21.96 0.34 -0.94
N LYS A 103 21.52 0.76 0.25
CA LYS A 103 21.75 2.10 0.80
C LYS A 103 23.04 2.21 1.61
N SER A 104 23.50 1.14 2.26
CA SER A 104 24.77 1.08 2.98
C SER A 104 25.95 0.93 2.02
N ASN A 105 25.73 0.22 0.91
CA ASN A 105 26.61 0.15 -0.24
C ASN A 105 25.98 0.89 -1.43
N PRO A 106 25.78 2.22 -1.35
CA PRO A 106 25.27 2.98 -2.47
C PRO A 106 26.32 2.94 -3.56
N ARG A 107 26.23 1.99 -4.49
CA ARG A 107 26.89 2.13 -5.78
C ARG A 107 26.37 3.45 -6.35
N PHE A 108 27.27 4.40 -6.56
CA PHE A 108 26.99 5.77 -7.02
C PHE A 108 26.17 5.88 -8.30
N SER A 109 25.85 4.75 -8.95
CA SER A 109 24.75 4.60 -9.91
C SER A 109 23.42 5.23 -9.47
N ALA A 110 23.28 5.59 -8.18
CA ALA A 110 22.09 6.22 -7.61
C ALA A 110 22.01 7.75 -7.70
N LEU A 111 23.11 8.43 -7.98
CA LEU A 111 23.12 9.87 -8.19
C LEU A 111 23.17 10.12 -9.70
N SER A 112 22.15 10.79 -10.24
CA SER A 112 22.17 11.19 -11.64
C SER A 112 23.06 12.44 -11.76
N ALA A 113 24.23 12.28 -12.37
CA ALA A 113 25.09 13.40 -12.71
C ALA A 113 24.30 14.46 -13.52
N GLY A 114 24.53 15.73 -13.22
CA GLY A 114 23.86 16.85 -13.90
C GLY A 114 22.42 17.13 -13.45
N GLN A 115 21.94 16.56 -12.33
CA GLN A 115 20.62 16.88 -11.77
C GLN A 115 20.73 17.57 -10.40
N PHE A 116 19.82 18.52 -10.15
CA PHE A 116 19.66 19.13 -8.83
C PHE A 116 18.85 18.21 -7.92
N MET A 117 19.42 17.83 -6.79
CA MET A 117 18.80 16.95 -5.80
C MET A 117 18.60 17.69 -4.48
N THR A 118 17.44 17.51 -3.84
CA THR A 118 17.17 18.12 -2.53
C THR A 118 17.31 17.07 -1.42
N ALA A 119 18.19 17.29 -0.46
CA ALA A 119 18.41 16.41 0.69
C ALA A 119 18.56 17.24 1.98
N GLY A 120 17.76 16.93 3.02
CA GLY A 120 17.88 17.59 4.33
C GLY A 120 17.72 19.12 4.32
N GLY A 121 17.05 19.68 3.31
CA GLY A 121 16.94 21.13 3.14
C GLY A 121 18.07 21.78 2.36
N TYR A 122 19.08 21.01 1.94
CA TYR A 122 20.14 21.42 1.01
C TYR A 122 19.77 21.04 -0.43
N VAL A 123 20.23 21.82 -1.40
CA VAL A 123 20.18 21.47 -2.82
C VAL A 123 21.60 21.11 -3.28
N LEU A 124 21.78 19.89 -3.74
CA LEU A 124 23.04 19.37 -4.26
C LEU A 124 23.00 19.30 -5.78
N PHE A 125 24.10 19.68 -6.40
CA PHE A 125 24.36 19.47 -7.81
C PHE A 125 25.75 18.85 -7.97
N ILE A 126 25.82 17.76 -8.73
CA ILE A 126 27.05 17.01 -8.97
C ILE A 126 27.22 16.92 -10.47
N GLU A 127 28.32 17.45 -10.99
CA GLU A 127 28.55 17.51 -12.44
C GLU A 127 29.05 16.17 -12.98
N ASN A 128 29.99 15.53 -12.28
CA ASN A 128 30.59 14.28 -12.74
C ASN A 128 30.76 13.27 -11.60
N ILE A 129 30.50 12.00 -11.91
CA ILE A 129 30.56 10.91 -10.93
C ILE A 129 31.50 9.84 -11.46
N ASN A 130 32.62 9.66 -10.77
CA ASN A 130 33.55 8.58 -11.08
C ASN A 130 33.15 7.33 -10.29
N ASN A 131 32.42 6.43 -10.96
CA ASN A 131 31.91 5.19 -10.36
C ASN A 131 33.00 4.21 -9.91
N GLU A 132 34.22 4.27 -10.47
CA GLU A 132 35.29 3.32 -10.13
C GLU A 132 36.02 3.68 -8.82
N GLN A 133 36.14 4.97 -8.52
CA GLN A 133 36.88 5.47 -7.34
C GLN A 133 35.98 5.93 -6.20
N ASN A 134 34.66 5.79 -6.34
CA ASN A 134 33.70 6.22 -5.32
C ASN A 134 33.89 7.72 -4.96
N LYS A 135 34.21 8.54 -5.97
CA LYS A 135 34.48 9.99 -5.87
C LYS A 135 33.52 10.77 -6.77
N LEU A 136 32.98 11.83 -6.20
CA LEU A 136 32.15 12.83 -6.86
C LEU A 136 33.07 14.01 -7.20
N ASN A 137 32.96 14.56 -8.40
CA ASN A 137 33.74 15.72 -8.83
C ASN A 137 32.79 16.89 -9.10
N ASP A 138 33.28 18.11 -8.83
CA ASP A 138 32.57 19.37 -9.08
C ASP A 138 31.19 19.39 -8.42
N ILE A 139 31.22 19.51 -7.09
CA ILE A 139 30.04 19.42 -6.23
C ILE A 139 29.65 20.82 -5.78
N TYR A 140 28.36 21.13 -5.94
CA TYR A 140 27.76 22.38 -5.50
C TYR A 140 26.68 22.08 -4.47
N VAL A 141 26.83 22.60 -3.26
CA VAL A 141 25.87 22.45 -2.17
C VAL A 141 25.29 23.81 -1.83
N PHE A 142 24.02 24.00 -2.14
CA PHE A 142 23.27 25.20 -1.81
C PHE A 142 22.47 24.99 -0.53
N GLN A 143 22.71 25.83 0.47
CA GLN A 143 21.94 25.87 1.71
C GLN A 143 21.02 27.10 1.68
N PRO A 144 19.71 26.92 1.42
CA PRO A 144 18.74 27.99 1.56
C PRO A 144 18.59 28.42 3.02
N ASP A 145 18.30 29.70 3.24
CA ASP A 145 18.00 30.24 4.56
C ASP A 145 16.65 29.70 5.07
N GLN A 146 16.71 28.69 5.93
CA GLN A 146 15.50 28.06 6.49
C GLN A 146 14.95 28.78 7.73
N GLN A 147 15.70 29.69 8.36
CA GLN A 147 15.33 30.27 9.66
C GLN A 147 15.37 31.81 9.73
N LYS A 148 15.54 32.53 8.60
CA LYS A 148 15.67 34.00 8.55
C LYS A 148 16.77 34.56 9.46
N LYS A 149 17.71 33.71 9.87
CA LYS A 149 18.78 34.00 10.83
C LYS A 149 20.16 33.68 10.26
N ASN A 150 20.25 32.80 9.26
CA ASN A 150 21.49 32.45 8.60
C ASN A 150 21.50 32.98 7.18
N ARG A 151 22.64 33.52 6.73
CA ARG A 151 22.81 33.91 5.34
C ARG A 151 22.78 32.65 4.45
N PRO A 152 22.17 32.70 3.26
CA PRO A 152 22.26 31.57 2.34
C PRO A 152 23.73 31.32 2.00
N SER A 153 24.09 30.05 1.87
CA SER A 153 25.47 29.66 1.60
C SER A 153 25.58 28.68 0.45
N VAL A 154 26.59 28.86 -0.38
CA VAL A 154 26.96 27.94 -1.46
C VAL A 154 28.33 27.37 -1.15
N VAL A 155 28.43 26.05 -1.08
CA VAL A 155 29.71 25.35 -0.98
C VAL A 155 30.03 24.77 -2.35
N VAL A 156 31.21 25.08 -2.87
CA VAL A 156 31.75 24.52 -4.11
C VAL A 156 32.94 23.66 -3.72
N ALA A 157 33.00 22.42 -4.19
CA ALA A 157 34.09 21.49 -3.89
C ALA A 157 34.57 20.78 -5.16
N GLU A 158 35.89 20.60 -5.26
CA GLU A 158 36.52 19.91 -6.38
C GLU A 158 36.22 18.42 -6.35
N SER A 159 36.31 17.80 -5.16
CA SER A 159 35.94 16.40 -5.00
C SER A 159 35.19 16.15 -3.70
N GLY A 160 34.49 15.03 -3.63
CA GLY A 160 33.82 14.63 -2.42
C GLY A 160 33.36 13.18 -2.42
N GLN A 161 33.05 12.69 -1.24
CA GLN A 161 32.64 11.33 -0.98
C GLN A 161 31.41 11.33 -0.09
N LEU A 162 30.35 10.67 -0.56
CA LEU A 162 29.15 10.42 0.21
C LEU A 162 29.31 9.09 0.98
N GLN A 163 29.10 9.13 2.29
CA GLN A 163 29.13 7.95 3.15
C GLN A 163 27.81 7.83 3.92
N GLY A 164 27.20 6.65 3.86
CA GLY A 164 26.10 6.27 4.74
C GLY A 164 26.63 5.74 6.07
N LEU A 165 26.16 6.30 7.18
CA LEU A 165 26.43 5.81 8.52
C LEU A 165 25.51 4.62 8.87
N PRO A 166 25.93 3.71 9.78
CA PRO A 166 25.10 2.61 10.26
C PRO A 166 23.77 3.04 10.87
N ASN A 167 23.71 4.28 11.38
CA ASN A 167 22.51 4.88 11.96
C ASN A 167 21.49 5.35 10.90
N GLY A 168 21.80 5.25 9.61
CA GLY A 168 20.95 5.72 8.50
C GLY A 168 21.21 7.15 8.06
N ASP A 169 22.10 7.87 8.76
CA ASP A 169 22.55 9.21 8.40
C ASP A 169 23.45 9.22 7.18
N GLN A 170 23.42 10.30 6.41
CA GLN A 170 24.32 10.49 5.27
C GLN A 170 25.24 11.67 5.52
N ILE A 171 26.55 11.43 5.41
CA ILE A 171 27.58 12.45 5.49
C ILE A 171 28.20 12.61 4.11
N LEU A 172 28.32 13.86 3.67
CA LEU A 172 29.05 14.22 2.48
C LEU A 172 30.36 14.90 2.90
N THR A 173 31.47 14.21 2.70
CA THR A 173 32.81 14.76 2.91
C THR A 173 33.27 15.40 1.62
N LEU A 174 33.50 16.70 1.63
CA LEU A 174 34.00 17.50 0.52
C LEU A 174 35.49 17.79 0.75
N GLU A 175 36.32 17.63 -0.27
CA GLU A 175 37.74 17.99 -0.27
C GLU A 175 37.94 19.24 -1.12
N ASN A 176 38.88 20.11 -0.73
CA ASN A 176 39.18 21.38 -1.40
C ASN A 176 37.91 22.21 -1.68
N SER A 177 37.21 22.59 -0.61
CA SER A 177 35.93 23.26 -0.71
C SER A 177 36.01 24.74 -0.35
N THR A 178 35.29 25.56 -1.11
CA THR A 178 35.09 26.98 -0.83
C THR A 178 33.64 27.23 -0.47
N ARG A 179 33.40 27.82 0.70
CA ARG A 179 32.07 28.24 1.13
C ARG A 179 31.90 29.74 0.93
N TYR A 180 30.90 30.10 0.15
CA TYR A 180 30.44 31.46 -0.06
C TYR A 180 29.17 31.69 0.76
N GLU A 181 29.23 32.56 1.75
CA GLU A 181 28.06 32.95 2.54
C GLU A 181 27.73 34.42 2.28
N GLY A 182 26.51 34.71 1.84
CA GLY A 182 26.14 36.08 1.51
C GLY A 182 24.77 36.15 0.84
N THR A 183 24.16 37.32 0.88
CA THR A 183 22.87 37.59 0.22
C THR A 183 23.11 38.41 -1.04
N ALA A 184 22.47 38.06 -2.16
CA ALA A 184 22.64 38.76 -3.43
C ALA A 184 22.38 40.29 -3.38
N ASN A 185 21.62 40.77 -2.38
CA ASN A 185 21.28 42.18 -2.20
C ASN A 185 22.37 43.03 -1.49
N VAL A 186 23.32 42.40 -0.79
CA VAL A 186 24.34 43.12 0.00
C VAL A 186 25.71 42.54 -0.32
N ALA A 187 26.67 43.40 -0.68
CA ALA A 187 28.04 43.01 -1.02
C ALA A 187 28.90 42.58 0.19
N ASP A 188 28.28 41.93 1.19
CA ASP A 188 28.93 41.43 2.40
C ASP A 188 29.01 39.89 2.31
N PHE A 189 30.00 39.42 1.55
CA PHE A 189 30.28 38.01 1.36
C PHE A 189 31.39 37.53 2.30
N ARG A 190 31.13 36.44 3.01
CA ARG A 190 32.15 35.68 3.74
C ARG A 190 32.58 34.51 2.87
N ILE A 191 33.86 34.50 2.52
CA ILE A 191 34.48 33.41 1.75
C ILE A 191 35.37 32.62 2.70
N SER A 192 35.14 31.33 2.82
CA SER A 192 35.93 30.43 3.67
C SER A 192 36.45 29.26 2.84
N HIS A 193 37.75 29.01 2.95
CA HIS A 193 38.41 27.87 2.32
C HIS A 193 38.56 26.75 3.34
N PHE A 194 38.19 25.53 2.95
CA PHE A 194 38.30 24.33 3.78
C PHE A 194 38.96 23.22 2.98
N ASP A 195 40.04 22.66 3.53
CA ASP A 195 40.70 21.49 2.93
C ASP A 195 39.79 20.26 2.98
N SER A 196 39.05 20.10 4.10
CA SER A 196 38.01 19.08 4.26
C SER A 196 36.79 19.68 4.95
N TYR A 197 35.62 19.47 4.35
CA TYR A 197 34.35 19.94 4.88
C TYR A 197 33.34 18.80 4.91
N GLN A 198 32.83 18.46 6.09
CA GLN A 198 31.79 17.45 6.25
C GLN A 198 30.42 18.11 6.36
N ALA A 199 29.60 17.92 5.34
CA ALA A 199 28.19 18.32 5.36
C ALA A 199 27.35 17.14 5.85
N TYR A 200 26.58 17.38 6.91
CA TYR A 200 25.57 16.42 7.38
C TYR A 200 24.28 16.64 6.59
N LEU A 201 23.89 15.67 5.76
CA LEU A 201 22.73 15.77 4.87
C LEU A 201 21.40 15.42 5.55
N GLY A 202 21.43 15.17 6.86
CA GLY A 202 20.27 14.83 7.67
C GLY A 202 19.88 13.35 7.58
N TYR A 203 19.15 12.90 8.61
CA TYR A 203 18.49 11.60 8.63
C TYR A 203 17.36 11.61 7.61
N GLN A 204 17.48 10.83 6.54
CA GLN A 204 16.34 10.57 5.67
C GLN A 204 15.54 9.47 6.35
N ASP A 205 14.32 9.79 6.82
CA ASP A 205 13.42 8.85 7.52
C ASP A 205 13.19 7.57 6.69
N VAL A 206 14.07 6.58 6.86
CA VAL A 206 14.05 5.35 6.06
C VAL A 206 12.95 4.41 6.58
N ASP A 207 12.62 4.55 7.86
CA ASP A 207 11.62 3.75 8.54
C ASP A 207 10.55 4.66 9.12
N SER A 208 9.65 5.13 8.26
CA SER A 208 8.32 5.54 8.71
C SER A 208 7.79 4.41 9.61
N ASN A 209 7.32 4.73 10.81
CA ASN A 209 6.73 3.75 11.75
C ASN A 209 5.74 2.81 11.05
N GLU A 210 5.02 3.33 10.05
CA GLU A 210 4.11 2.56 9.18
C GLU A 210 4.77 1.36 8.47
N LYS A 211 6.01 1.50 7.99
CA LYS A 211 6.77 0.41 7.36
C LYS A 211 7.32 -0.60 8.36
N LEU A 212 7.66 -0.17 9.57
CA LEU A 212 8.12 -1.05 10.65
C LEU A 212 6.98 -1.94 11.16
N VAL A 213 5.78 -1.38 11.29
CA VAL A 213 4.59 -2.14 11.74
C VAL A 213 4.15 -3.14 10.67
N GLN A 214 4.21 -2.79 9.38
CA GLN A 214 3.92 -3.71 8.29
C GLN A 214 4.90 -4.91 8.21
N ARG A 215 6.15 -4.71 8.64
CA ARG A 215 7.18 -5.77 8.76
C ARG A 215 6.95 -6.72 9.93
N ALA A 216 6.23 -6.27 10.95
CA ALA A 216 6.13 -7.00 12.20
C ALA A 216 5.38 -8.34 12.05
N ASP A 217 5.93 -9.36 12.71
CA ASP A 217 5.30 -10.67 12.86
C ASP A 217 4.03 -10.58 13.71
N PHE A 218 3.14 -11.54 13.55
CA PHE A 218 1.87 -11.60 14.30
C PHE A 218 2.07 -11.49 15.82
N ASN A 219 3.06 -12.20 16.37
CA ASN A 219 3.34 -12.18 17.82
C ASN A 219 3.76 -10.80 18.31
N LYS A 220 4.55 -10.07 17.51
CA LYS A 220 4.99 -8.69 17.83
C LYS A 220 3.83 -7.71 17.73
N LEU A 221 2.98 -7.84 16.71
CA LEU A 221 1.78 -7.01 16.53
C LEU A 221 0.75 -7.23 17.64
N MET A 222 0.67 -8.43 18.21
CA MET A 222 -0.26 -8.73 19.29
C MET A 222 0.24 -8.24 20.65
N ALA A 223 1.56 -8.20 20.84
CA ALA A 223 2.18 -7.67 22.05
C ALA A 223 2.22 -6.13 22.07
N ASP A 224 2.37 -5.50 20.90
CA ASP A 224 2.39 -4.04 20.77
C ASP A 224 0.99 -3.44 20.93
N GLN A 225 0.86 -2.49 21.85
CA GLN A 225 -0.39 -1.80 22.17
C GLN A 225 -0.56 -0.48 21.40
N SER A 226 0.40 -0.13 20.52
CA SER A 226 0.32 1.03 19.64
C SER A 226 -0.93 1.00 18.75
N ASN A 227 -1.42 2.19 18.40
CA ASN A 227 -2.61 2.33 17.55
C ASN A 227 -2.33 1.82 16.12
N GLU A 228 -1.10 1.99 15.66
CA GLU A 228 -0.59 1.51 14.38
C GLU A 228 -0.58 -0.02 14.33
N ALA A 229 -0.05 -0.70 15.35
CA ALA A 229 -0.04 -2.17 15.42
C ALA A 229 -1.45 -2.75 15.47
N LYS A 230 -2.35 -2.14 16.25
CA LYS A 230 -3.76 -2.51 16.30
C LYS A 230 -4.43 -2.35 14.94
N ALA A 231 -4.21 -1.23 14.26
CA ALA A 231 -4.77 -0.98 12.93
C ALA A 231 -4.26 -1.99 11.89
N GLU A 232 -2.96 -2.33 11.93
CA GLU A 232 -2.37 -3.33 11.03
C GLU A 232 -2.92 -4.73 11.29
N LEU A 233 -3.08 -5.13 12.55
CA LEU A 233 -3.66 -6.42 12.92
C LEU A 233 -5.10 -6.54 12.40
N GLN A 234 -5.93 -5.52 12.65
CA GLN A 234 -7.31 -5.49 12.16
C GLN A 234 -7.38 -5.49 10.64
N TRP A 235 -6.46 -4.77 9.97
CA TRP A 235 -6.35 -4.80 8.52
C TRP A 235 -6.07 -6.20 7.98
N ARG A 236 -5.12 -6.93 8.58
CA ARG A 236 -4.81 -8.33 8.18
C ARG A 236 -6.03 -9.25 8.33
N PHE A 237 -6.79 -9.11 9.42
CA PHE A 237 -8.05 -9.84 9.59
C PHE A 237 -9.12 -9.42 8.57
N ALA A 238 -9.25 -8.13 8.26
CA ALA A 238 -10.19 -7.62 7.28
C ALA A 238 -9.91 -8.16 5.86
N LEU A 239 -8.64 -8.35 5.50
CA LEU A 239 -8.22 -8.97 4.24
C LEU A 239 -8.63 -10.44 4.15
N ILE A 240 -8.42 -11.21 5.23
CA ILE A 240 -8.80 -12.63 5.29
C ILE A 240 -10.32 -12.77 5.23
N LEU A 241 -11.03 -11.97 6.02
CA LEU A 241 -12.49 -12.00 6.12
C LEU A 241 -13.18 -11.45 4.86
N ALA A 242 -12.48 -10.65 4.05
CA ALA A 242 -12.99 -10.18 2.76
C ALA A 242 -13.30 -11.34 1.80
N VAL A 243 -12.51 -12.42 1.80
CA VAL A 243 -12.69 -13.56 0.88
C VAL A 243 -14.07 -14.22 1.02
N PRO A 244 -14.46 -14.75 2.20
CA PRO A 244 -15.78 -15.39 2.36
C PRO A 244 -16.91 -14.38 2.22
N LEU A 245 -16.70 -13.12 2.63
CA LEU A 245 -17.70 -12.06 2.54
C LEU A 245 -18.02 -11.71 1.08
N MET A 246 -17.00 -11.57 0.24
CA MET A 246 -17.16 -11.33 -1.20
C MET A 246 -17.79 -12.54 -1.88
N ALA A 247 -17.38 -13.76 -1.52
CA ALA A 247 -18.03 -14.98 -2.03
C ALA A 247 -19.54 -15.00 -1.75
N LEU A 248 -19.95 -14.59 -0.55
CA LEU A 248 -21.36 -14.55 -0.15
C LEU A 248 -22.13 -13.45 -0.89
N LEU A 249 -21.50 -12.29 -1.14
CA LEU A 249 -22.07 -11.18 -1.91
C LEU A 249 -22.18 -11.48 -3.41
N ALA A 250 -21.26 -12.29 -3.96
CA ALA A 250 -21.25 -12.63 -5.37
C ALA A 250 -22.52 -13.38 -5.80
N VAL A 251 -23.04 -14.27 -4.97
CA VAL A 251 -24.20 -15.13 -5.28
C VAL A 251 -25.48 -14.34 -5.58
N PRO A 252 -25.95 -13.40 -4.73
CA PRO A 252 -27.11 -12.59 -5.06
C PRO A 252 -26.82 -11.60 -6.20
N MET A 253 -25.59 -11.09 -6.31
CA MET A 253 -25.22 -10.12 -7.36
C MET A 253 -25.04 -10.75 -8.74
N SER A 254 -24.77 -12.05 -8.86
CA SER A 254 -24.65 -12.73 -10.14
C SER A 254 -25.99 -12.98 -10.85
N SER A 255 -27.12 -12.80 -10.15
CA SER A 255 -28.46 -13.04 -10.67
C SER A 255 -28.86 -12.07 -11.79
N VAL A 256 -28.46 -12.35 -13.03
CA VAL A 256 -28.81 -11.51 -14.19
C VAL A 256 -30.07 -12.02 -14.88
N ASN A 257 -30.94 -11.12 -15.31
CA ASN A 257 -32.02 -11.49 -16.22
C ASN A 257 -31.41 -11.81 -17.60
N PRO A 258 -31.91 -12.83 -18.33
CA PRO A 258 -31.38 -13.20 -19.65
C PRO A 258 -31.29 -12.04 -20.66
N ARG A 259 -32.11 -11.00 -20.47
CA ARG A 259 -32.17 -9.80 -21.33
C ARG A 259 -31.19 -8.68 -20.96
N GLN A 260 -30.53 -8.73 -19.80
CA GLN A 260 -29.63 -7.67 -19.32
C GLN A 260 -28.16 -7.90 -19.74
N GLY A 261 -27.81 -9.07 -20.26
CA GLY A 261 -26.44 -9.42 -20.63
C GLY A 261 -25.58 -9.82 -19.43
N ARG A 262 -24.60 -10.70 -19.68
CA ARG A 262 -23.79 -11.35 -18.62
C ARG A 262 -22.99 -10.40 -17.72
N PHE A 263 -22.76 -9.17 -18.17
CA PHE A 263 -21.93 -8.18 -17.47
C PHE A 263 -22.73 -7.11 -16.73
N ALA A 264 -24.06 -7.07 -16.85
CA ALA A 264 -24.87 -5.98 -16.30
C ALA A 264 -24.67 -5.73 -14.80
N LYS A 265 -24.44 -6.79 -14.02
CA LYS A 265 -24.24 -6.70 -12.57
C LYS A 265 -22.77 -6.73 -12.14
N VAL A 266 -21.82 -6.84 -13.07
CA VAL A 266 -20.39 -6.86 -12.74
C VAL A 266 -19.92 -5.48 -12.27
N ILE A 267 -20.32 -4.41 -12.96
CA ILE A 267 -19.95 -3.03 -12.58
C ILE A 267 -20.40 -2.68 -11.15
N PRO A 268 -21.69 -2.81 -10.76
CA PRO A 268 -22.11 -2.48 -9.40
C PRO A 268 -21.47 -3.40 -8.36
N ALA A 269 -21.19 -4.66 -8.69
CA ALA A 269 -20.50 -5.57 -7.78
C ALA A 269 -19.04 -5.15 -7.55
N VAL A 270 -18.31 -4.77 -8.60
CA VAL A 270 -16.94 -4.26 -8.50
C VAL A 270 -16.90 -2.93 -7.74
N LEU A 271 -17.90 -2.06 -7.92
CA LEU A 271 -18.02 -0.84 -7.10
C LEU A 271 -18.21 -1.16 -5.62
N LEU A 272 -19.06 -2.15 -5.29
CA LEU A 272 -19.28 -2.60 -3.91
C LEU A 272 -17.98 -3.15 -3.28
N TYR A 273 -17.22 -3.92 -4.06
CA TYR A 273 -15.87 -4.38 -3.69
C TYR A 273 -14.93 -3.20 -3.41
N LEU A 274 -14.89 -2.23 -4.33
CA LEU A 274 -14.02 -1.05 -4.21
C LEU A 274 -14.39 -0.21 -2.97
N ILE A 275 -15.69 -0.04 -2.70
CA ILE A 275 -16.18 0.65 -1.50
C ILE A 275 -15.68 -0.07 -0.23
N TYR A 276 -15.77 -1.40 -0.16
CA TYR A 276 -15.27 -2.16 0.99
C TYR A 276 -13.79 -1.88 1.25
N PHE A 277 -12.95 -2.02 0.22
CA PHE A 277 -11.51 -1.87 0.36
C PHE A 277 -11.07 -0.42 0.62
N LEU A 278 -11.72 0.56 -0.01
CA LEU A 278 -11.45 1.97 0.27
C LEU A 278 -11.82 2.35 1.70
N LEU A 279 -12.95 1.85 2.19
CA LEU A 279 -13.41 2.15 3.55
C LEU A 279 -12.48 1.50 4.59
N GLN A 280 -12.10 0.23 4.40
CA GLN A 280 -11.10 -0.43 5.24
C GLN A 280 -9.74 0.29 5.19
N SER A 281 -9.28 0.71 4.01
CA SER A 281 -7.99 1.39 3.85
C SER A 281 -7.99 2.77 4.52
N SER A 282 -9.08 3.52 4.37
CA SER A 282 -9.29 4.81 5.03
C SER A 282 -9.32 4.67 6.56
N LEU A 283 -9.99 3.63 7.09
CA LEU A 283 -10.02 3.34 8.51
C LEU A 283 -8.65 2.89 9.04
N LYS A 284 -7.90 2.10 8.28
CA LYS A 284 -6.51 1.77 8.63
C LYS A 284 -5.65 3.01 8.78
N SER A 285 -5.67 3.90 7.78
CA SER A 285 -4.88 5.14 7.82
C SER A 285 -5.29 6.07 8.96
N SER A 286 -6.60 6.23 9.17
CA SER A 286 -7.14 7.07 10.24
C SER A 286 -6.90 6.49 11.64
N GLY A 287 -6.96 5.15 11.76
CA GLY A 287 -6.69 4.41 12.98
C GLY A 287 -5.22 4.39 13.36
N ALA A 288 -4.32 4.23 12.38
CA ALA A 288 -2.88 4.36 12.58
C ALA A 288 -2.51 5.77 13.06
N SER A 289 -3.18 6.81 12.58
CA SER A 289 -2.99 8.19 13.04
C SER A 289 -3.58 8.48 14.44
N GLY A 290 -4.19 7.49 15.10
CA GLY A 290 -4.81 7.64 16.43
C GLY A 290 -6.08 8.49 16.48
N LYS A 291 -6.65 8.90 15.33
CA LYS A 291 -7.86 9.73 15.28
C LYS A 291 -9.13 8.95 15.59
N LEU A 292 -9.11 7.64 15.29
CA LEU A 292 -10.25 6.74 15.40
C LEU A 292 -9.81 5.41 16.02
N ASP A 293 -10.70 4.77 16.77
CA ASP A 293 -10.43 3.44 17.30
C ASP A 293 -10.58 2.39 16.18
N ALA A 294 -9.42 2.02 15.62
CA ALA A 294 -9.27 0.97 14.62
C ALA A 294 -9.89 -0.37 15.07
N THR A 295 -9.83 -0.68 16.36
CA THR A 295 -10.25 -2.00 16.88
C THR A 295 -11.76 -2.18 16.85
N LEU A 296 -12.52 -1.09 16.93
CA LEU A 296 -13.98 -1.11 16.88
C LEU A 296 -14.51 -0.93 15.46
N LEU A 297 -13.99 0.08 14.73
CA LEU A 297 -14.58 0.49 13.46
C LEU A 297 -14.31 -0.46 12.30
N MET A 298 -13.10 -1.04 12.20
CA MET A 298 -12.78 -1.95 11.10
C MET A 298 -13.63 -3.23 11.13
N PRO A 299 -13.76 -3.94 12.28
CA PRO A 299 -14.67 -5.08 12.36
C PRO A 299 -16.13 -4.70 12.12
N LEU A 300 -16.57 -3.52 12.60
CA LEU A 300 -17.94 -3.05 12.39
C LEU A 300 -18.30 -2.94 10.91
N VAL A 301 -17.38 -2.46 10.07
CA VAL A 301 -17.57 -2.40 8.61
C VAL A 301 -17.71 -3.79 8.01
N SER A 302 -16.85 -4.72 8.40
CA SER A 302 -16.95 -6.11 7.92
C SER A 302 -18.25 -6.77 8.37
N ILE A 303 -18.70 -6.52 9.61
CA ILE A 303 -19.99 -6.98 10.12
C ILE A 303 -21.14 -6.35 9.32
N ALA A 304 -21.10 -5.05 9.04
CA ALA A 304 -22.13 -4.38 8.25
C ALA A 304 -22.26 -4.98 6.83
N PHE A 305 -21.12 -5.25 6.19
CA PHE A 305 -21.10 -5.93 4.89
C PHE A 305 -21.54 -7.39 4.97
N PHE A 306 -21.25 -8.08 6.06
CA PHE A 306 -21.74 -9.44 6.28
C PHE A 306 -23.26 -9.46 6.46
N ILE A 307 -23.80 -8.50 7.22
CA ILE A 307 -25.25 -8.31 7.35
C ILE A 307 -25.87 -8.00 6.00
N LEU A 308 -25.29 -7.09 5.21
CA LEU A 308 -25.72 -6.80 3.84
C LEU A 308 -25.76 -8.09 3.00
N ALA A 309 -24.69 -8.89 3.07
CA ALA A 309 -24.58 -10.15 2.33
C ALA A 309 -25.65 -11.17 2.75
N MET A 310 -25.93 -11.28 4.05
CA MET A 310 -27.01 -12.12 4.57
C MET A 310 -28.37 -11.61 4.09
N VAL A 311 -28.68 -10.33 4.27
CA VAL A 311 -29.96 -9.73 3.85
C VAL A 311 -30.20 -9.97 2.36
N MET A 312 -29.19 -9.75 1.50
CA MET A 312 -29.30 -9.99 0.06
C MET A 312 -29.48 -11.47 -0.31
N ASN A 313 -28.88 -12.40 0.45
CA ASN A 313 -29.10 -13.82 0.22
C ASN A 313 -30.49 -14.28 0.67
N PHE A 314 -30.95 -13.78 1.82
CA PHE A 314 -32.25 -14.15 2.39
C PHE A 314 -33.44 -13.38 1.80
N TRP A 315 -33.22 -12.35 0.99
CA TRP A 315 -34.27 -11.51 0.40
C TRP A 315 -35.38 -12.28 -0.33
N ASP A 316 -35.00 -13.38 -0.99
CA ASP A 316 -35.90 -14.23 -1.78
C ASP A 316 -36.57 -15.35 -0.95
N THR A 317 -36.28 -15.43 0.36
CA THR A 317 -36.79 -16.49 1.24
C THR A 317 -38.19 -16.15 1.73
N LYS A 318 -39.00 -17.18 2.02
CA LYS A 318 -40.38 -17.05 2.54
C LYS A 318 -40.47 -16.12 3.76
N TRP A 319 -39.48 -16.16 4.65
CA TRP A 319 -39.43 -15.33 5.85
C TRP A 319 -39.35 -13.83 5.54
N MET A 320 -38.48 -13.42 4.63
CA MET A 320 -38.32 -12.01 4.24
C MET A 320 -39.48 -11.53 3.35
N SER A 321 -40.09 -12.44 2.58
CA SER A 321 -41.36 -12.18 1.88
C SER A 321 -42.51 -11.92 2.86
N ALA A 322 -42.59 -12.69 3.96
CA ALA A 322 -43.59 -12.49 5.01
C ALA A 322 -43.39 -11.17 5.77
N ILE A 323 -42.14 -10.77 6.05
CA ILE A 323 -41.82 -9.46 6.64
C ILE A 323 -42.22 -8.32 5.70
N ARG A 324 -41.92 -8.42 4.40
CA ARG A 324 -42.36 -7.44 3.39
C ARG A 324 -43.88 -7.34 3.32
N TYR A 325 -44.59 -8.48 3.34
CA TYR A 325 -46.05 -8.52 3.32
C TYR A 325 -46.66 -7.88 4.58
N SER A 326 -46.07 -8.12 5.76
CA SER A 326 -46.47 -7.48 7.02
C SER A 326 -46.30 -5.95 6.97
N PHE A 327 -45.16 -5.48 6.47
CA PHE A 327 -44.90 -4.03 6.30
C PHE A 327 -45.79 -3.38 5.23
N SER A 328 -46.12 -4.08 4.13
CA SER A 328 -47.03 -3.57 3.11
C SER A 328 -48.49 -3.55 3.60
N ARG A 329 -48.89 -4.50 4.45
CA ARG A 329 -50.23 -4.55 5.05
C ARG A 329 -50.45 -3.42 6.06
N ASN A 330 -49.43 -3.05 6.85
CA ASN A 330 -49.51 -1.89 7.75
C ASN A 330 -49.57 -0.53 7.01
N LYS A 331 -49.07 -0.44 5.77
CA LYS A 331 -49.24 0.76 4.93
C LYS A 331 -50.60 0.85 4.23
N ALA A 332 -51.38 -0.23 4.18
CA ALA A 332 -52.71 -0.25 3.59
C ALA A 332 -53.84 -0.04 4.61
N VAL A 333 -53.51 0.05 5.90
CA VAL A 333 -54.44 0.18 7.04
C VAL A 333 -54.27 1.51 7.80
N ALA A 334 -53.29 2.34 7.40
CA ALA A 334 -53.08 3.71 7.90
C ALA A 334 -53.47 4.71 6.81
#